data_AF-A0A931P7L9-F1
#
_entry.id   AF-A0A931P7L9-F1
#
_cell.length_a   1.000
_cell.length_b   1.000
_cell.length_c   1.000
_cell.angle_alpha   90.00
_cell.angle_beta   90.00
_cell.angle_gamma   90.00
#
_symmetry.space_group_name_H-M   'P 1'
#
loop_
_entity.id
_entity.type
_entity.pdbx_description
1 polymer ?
#
loop_
_entity_poly.entity_id
_entity_poly.type
_entity_poly.pdbx_seq_one_letter_code
_entity_poly.pdbx_strand_id
1 'polypeptide(L)'
;MATGRPSPQELKRLLARWGFPLDDRRIDLIWRYHGMLRAANEELNMTRIHNFEAMVLKHYVDCLLPNKLTKLPSPLLDMGTGPGLPGIILKIARPEIPMILADTRAARCKFLEDVVAELGLMDIEIFSGKITPKFVQPMGGVITRAVADVPETLQRVRNCLGLGGRLILMKGPDCDAEIAEAKALFGDRFALVEDHAYTLPESTNHRRLLVYERIAAETQQEGDESDQEPEIYAVSRPVREIASESNPNFQTCRDLQQGRGIRKHGLALLSGRKLVEEVLRDDPERIEAWVTDRDGPPPPPECPPGAAWLRLARPLWEQIDQFGTGYPILRVRTPEIRPIDLAADASELPGCTLAIPFQDPENVGAALRSAAAFRVDRVVFLKEAAHPYHPKSLRSGGPALLKIPAFAGPSIRDLPTMNLPLVVLGAGGADIRSFEWPGAFVLLPGVEGPGLPADLPQSEKVGIPIASEVESLNANVATAIALYAWSGQKSQGSES
;
A
#
# COMPACT_ATOMS: atom_id res chain seq x y z
N MET A 1 7.52 46.90 -19.05
CA MET A 1 9.00 46.84 -19.06
C MET A 1 9.40 45.51 -19.67
N ALA A 2 10.41 45.46 -20.53
CA ALA A 2 10.70 44.31 -21.39
C ALA A 2 10.90 43.02 -20.56
N THR A 3 9.98 42.07 -20.67
CA THR A 3 10.14 40.72 -20.12
C THR A 3 11.21 40.03 -20.97
N GLY A 4 12.43 39.97 -20.46
CA GLY A 4 13.51 39.22 -21.10
C GLY A 4 13.08 37.77 -21.33
N ARG A 5 13.57 37.15 -22.40
CA ARG A 5 13.39 35.70 -22.58
C ARG A 5 13.99 34.97 -21.36
N PRO A 6 13.34 33.93 -20.81
CA PRO A 6 13.89 33.16 -19.71
C PRO A 6 15.32 32.71 -20.03
N SER A 7 16.27 33.05 -19.15
CA SER A 7 17.68 32.68 -19.30
C SER A 7 18.40 32.64 -17.94
N PRO A 8 19.59 32.02 -17.84
CA PRO A 8 20.40 32.07 -16.64
C PRO A 8 20.79 33.50 -16.23
N GLN A 9 21.12 34.37 -17.20
CA GLN A 9 21.46 35.76 -16.89
C GLN A 9 20.25 36.52 -16.34
N GLU A 10 19.06 36.26 -16.89
CA GLU A 10 17.84 36.88 -16.43
C GLU A 10 17.44 36.38 -15.03
N LEU A 11 17.58 35.07 -14.76
CA LEU A 11 17.44 34.50 -13.41
C LEU A 11 18.37 35.19 -12.41
N LYS A 12 19.66 35.33 -12.75
CA LYS A 12 20.67 35.99 -11.91
C LYS A 12 20.29 37.43 -11.63
N ARG A 13 19.85 38.17 -12.66
CA ARG A 13 19.41 39.56 -12.55
C ARG A 13 18.21 39.71 -11.62
N LEU A 14 17.19 38.87 -11.77
CA LEU A 14 15.97 38.90 -10.96
C LEU A 14 16.25 38.55 -9.50
N LEU A 15 17.02 37.48 -9.24
CA LEU A 15 17.41 37.10 -7.89
C LEU A 15 18.22 38.21 -7.22
N ALA A 16 19.21 38.81 -7.91
CA ALA A 16 19.99 39.92 -7.38
C ALA A 16 19.12 41.17 -7.10
N ARG A 17 18.21 41.51 -8.02
CA ARG A 17 17.26 42.62 -7.86
C ARG A 17 16.40 42.47 -6.60
N TRP A 18 15.94 41.25 -6.33
CA TRP A 18 15.15 40.93 -5.15
C TRP A 18 16.00 40.59 -3.91
N GLY A 19 17.29 40.89 -3.95
CA GLY A 19 18.20 40.86 -2.81
C GLY A 19 18.89 39.51 -2.57
N PHE A 20 18.79 38.55 -3.49
CA PHE A 20 19.40 37.22 -3.38
C PHE A 20 20.49 37.00 -4.44
N PRO A 21 21.59 37.78 -4.44
CA PRO A 21 22.69 37.55 -5.37
C PRO A 21 23.32 36.18 -5.08
N LEU A 22 23.48 35.38 -6.13
CA LEU A 22 24.15 34.08 -6.08
C LEU A 22 25.29 34.06 -7.10
N ASP A 23 26.32 33.25 -6.82
CA ASP A 23 27.40 32.98 -7.76
C ASP A 23 26.91 32.21 -9.00
N ASP A 24 27.74 32.21 -10.05
CA ASP A 24 27.36 31.62 -11.34
C ASP A 24 27.10 30.11 -11.26
N ARG A 25 27.78 29.40 -10.36
CA ARG A 25 27.57 27.95 -10.17
C ARG A 25 26.18 27.68 -9.61
N ARG A 26 25.77 28.43 -8.59
CA ARG A 26 24.43 28.30 -8.00
C ARG A 26 23.32 28.72 -8.97
N ILE A 27 23.57 29.77 -9.77
CA ILE A 27 22.64 30.17 -10.83
C ILE A 27 22.47 29.08 -11.87
N ASP A 28 23.55 28.44 -12.31
CA ASP A 28 23.51 27.33 -13.25
C ASP A 28 22.69 26.14 -12.69
N LEU A 29 22.91 25.77 -11.42
CA LEU A 29 22.15 24.70 -10.76
C LEU A 29 20.65 25.01 -10.68
N ILE A 30 20.27 26.23 -10.26
CA ILE A 30 18.86 26.63 -10.21
C ILE A 30 18.26 26.68 -11.62
N TRP A 31 19.05 27.09 -12.63
CA TRP A 31 18.58 27.12 -14.01
C TRP A 31 18.33 25.72 -14.58
N ARG A 32 19.25 24.77 -14.34
CA ARG A 32 19.04 23.36 -14.72
C ARG A 32 17.83 22.76 -14.01
N TYR A 33 17.70 22.98 -12.70
CA TYR A 33 16.50 22.62 -11.94
C TYR A 33 15.22 23.24 -12.54
N HIS A 34 15.26 24.52 -12.91
CA HIS A 34 14.14 25.20 -13.56
C HIS A 34 13.74 24.49 -14.86
N GLY A 35 14.70 24.13 -15.71
CA GLY A 35 14.46 23.37 -16.93
C GLY A 35 13.76 22.03 -16.66
N MET A 36 14.28 21.25 -15.71
CA MET A 36 13.70 19.98 -15.29
C MET A 36 12.28 20.15 -14.74
N LEU A 37 12.08 21.14 -13.87
CA LEU A 37 10.77 21.44 -13.29
C LEU A 37 9.75 21.81 -14.37
N ARG A 38 10.16 22.61 -15.38
CA ARG A 38 9.29 23.00 -16.50
C ARG A 38 8.90 21.81 -17.37
N ALA A 39 9.87 20.96 -17.71
CA ALA A 39 9.63 19.75 -18.50
C ALA A 39 8.68 18.78 -17.77
N ALA A 40 8.91 18.54 -16.48
CA ALA A 40 8.08 17.66 -15.67
C ALA A 40 6.69 18.25 -15.36
N ASN A 41 6.48 19.56 -15.52
CA ASN A 41 5.24 20.21 -15.12
C ASN A 41 4.04 19.80 -15.98
N GLU A 42 4.26 19.55 -17.27
CA GLU A 42 3.18 19.17 -18.22
C GLU A 42 2.56 17.82 -17.85
N GLU A 43 3.35 16.88 -17.34
CA GLU A 43 2.89 15.54 -16.97
C GLU A 43 2.52 15.41 -15.48
N LEU A 44 3.24 16.08 -14.58
CA LEU A 44 3.14 15.86 -13.13
C LEU A 44 2.42 16.98 -12.35
N ASN A 45 1.98 18.05 -13.02
CA ASN A 45 1.32 19.21 -12.40
C ASN A 45 2.10 19.75 -11.17
N MET A 46 3.39 20.00 -11.36
CA MET A 46 4.36 20.36 -10.31
C MET A 46 4.16 21.78 -9.75
N THR A 47 3.64 22.70 -10.56
CA THR A 47 3.34 24.09 -10.20
C THR A 47 2.27 24.68 -11.12
N ARG A 48 1.38 25.52 -10.54
CA ARG A 48 0.35 26.28 -11.28
C ARG A 48 0.85 27.65 -11.81
N ILE A 49 2.10 28.00 -11.53
CA ILE A 49 2.70 29.28 -11.94
C ILE A 49 3.48 29.05 -13.24
N HIS A 50 3.05 29.70 -14.32
CA HIS A 50 3.63 29.52 -15.65
C HIS A 50 4.51 30.69 -16.11
N ASN A 51 4.35 31.89 -15.54
CA ASN A 51 5.18 33.05 -15.85
C ASN A 51 6.56 32.93 -15.17
N PHE A 52 7.64 33.17 -15.93
CA PHE A 52 9.01 33.01 -15.45
C PHE A 52 9.35 33.91 -14.26
N GLU A 53 9.15 35.22 -14.36
CA GLU A 53 9.41 36.17 -13.26
C GLU A 53 8.60 35.81 -12.01
N ALA A 54 7.33 35.43 -12.18
CA ALA A 54 6.48 34.99 -11.09
C ALA A 54 6.96 33.69 -10.43
N MET A 55 7.52 32.74 -11.21
CA MET A 55 8.17 31.54 -10.66
C MET A 55 9.41 31.91 -9.87
N VAL A 56 10.28 32.77 -10.41
CA VAL A 56 11.49 33.22 -9.70
C VAL A 56 11.12 33.87 -8.37
N LEU A 57 10.11 34.76 -8.36
CA LEU A 57 9.67 35.43 -7.15
C LEU A 57 9.02 34.48 -6.13
N LYS A 58 8.03 33.68 -6.56
CA LYS A 58 7.18 32.90 -5.65
C LYS A 58 7.74 31.53 -5.29
N HIS A 59 8.70 31.01 -6.06
CA HIS A 59 9.31 29.69 -5.81
C HIS A 59 10.78 29.76 -5.48
N TYR A 60 11.55 30.74 -5.97
CA TYR A 60 12.99 30.77 -5.69
C TYR A 60 13.32 31.80 -4.61
N VAL A 61 12.88 33.05 -4.76
CA VAL A 61 13.05 34.09 -3.73
C VAL A 61 12.37 33.69 -2.42
N ASP A 62 11.11 33.24 -2.48
CA ASP A 62 10.38 32.79 -1.28
C ASP A 62 11.11 31.64 -0.56
N CYS A 63 11.66 30.67 -1.30
CA CYS A 63 12.41 29.56 -0.72
C CYS A 63 13.79 29.95 -0.17
N LEU A 64 14.40 31.04 -0.65
CA LEU A 64 15.67 31.56 -0.14
C LEU A 64 15.50 32.49 1.08
N LEU A 65 14.32 33.06 1.29
CA LEU A 65 14.05 33.99 2.39
C LEU A 65 14.34 33.41 3.79
N PRO A 66 13.97 32.15 4.12
CA PRO A 66 14.32 31.56 5.41
C PRO A 66 15.81 31.66 5.75
N ASN A 67 16.69 31.57 4.75
CA ASN A 67 18.15 31.67 4.92
C ASN A 67 18.63 33.05 5.40
N LYS A 68 17.83 34.11 5.22
CA LYS A 68 18.13 35.46 5.71
C LYS A 68 17.46 35.78 7.04
N LEU A 69 16.28 35.20 7.27
CA LEU A 69 15.44 35.55 8.41
C LEU A 69 15.80 34.75 9.66
N THR A 70 16.29 33.52 9.49
CA THR A 70 16.67 32.66 10.62
C THR A 70 17.90 31.81 10.31
N LYS A 71 18.52 31.26 11.36
CA LYS A 71 19.60 30.29 11.20
C LYS A 71 19.02 28.93 10.86
N LEU A 72 19.34 28.42 9.67
CA LEU A 72 18.93 27.09 9.25
C LEU A 72 19.65 26.02 10.10
N PRO A 73 18.92 25.09 10.72
CA PRO A 73 19.50 24.01 11.49
C PRO A 73 20.05 22.90 10.58
N SER A 74 20.81 21.97 11.16
CA SER A 74 21.43 20.85 10.45
C SER A 74 21.39 19.59 11.32
N PRO A 75 21.02 18.41 10.79
CA PRO A 75 20.47 18.18 9.45
C PRO A 75 19.03 18.73 9.32
N LEU A 76 18.58 19.02 8.08
CA LEU A 76 17.31 19.67 7.80
C LEU A 76 16.34 18.77 7.01
N LEU A 77 15.10 18.62 7.49
CA LEU A 77 14.03 17.91 6.78
C LEU A 77 13.10 18.90 6.07
N ASP A 78 12.90 18.78 4.77
CA ASP A 78 11.83 19.47 4.05
C ASP A 78 10.57 18.57 4.01
N MET A 79 9.63 18.83 4.91
CA MET A 79 8.41 18.05 5.04
C MET A 79 7.36 18.49 4.01
N GLY A 80 6.96 17.56 3.14
CA GLY A 80 6.02 17.81 2.05
C GLY A 80 6.63 18.70 0.97
N THR A 81 7.87 18.37 0.59
CA THR A 81 8.73 19.12 -0.33
C THR A 81 8.09 19.37 -1.72
N GLY A 82 7.12 18.54 -2.15
CA GLY A 82 6.45 18.70 -3.43
C GLY A 82 7.43 18.58 -4.59
N PRO A 83 7.58 19.61 -5.45
CA PRO A 83 8.56 19.62 -6.51
C PRO A 83 10.00 19.93 -6.04
N GLY A 84 10.27 19.92 -4.74
CA GLY A 84 11.59 20.22 -4.17
C GLY A 84 11.67 21.62 -3.57
N LEU A 85 10.55 22.20 -3.14
CA LEU A 85 10.47 23.59 -2.70
C LEU A 85 9.92 23.67 -1.27
N PRO A 86 10.71 24.12 -0.29
CA PRO A 86 11.97 24.88 -0.44
C PRO A 86 13.27 24.06 -0.57
N GLY A 87 13.26 22.75 -0.35
CA GLY A 87 14.46 21.95 -0.08
C GLY A 87 15.57 22.00 -1.12
N ILE A 88 15.27 21.82 -2.42
CA ILE A 88 16.29 21.86 -3.49
C ILE A 88 16.94 23.24 -3.59
N ILE A 89 16.13 24.31 -3.52
CA ILE A 89 16.63 25.69 -3.60
C ILE A 89 17.52 26.00 -2.39
N LEU A 90 17.11 25.55 -1.20
CA LEU A 90 17.92 25.69 0.00
C LEU A 90 19.20 24.86 -0.09
N LYS A 91 19.18 23.65 -0.63
CA LYS A 91 20.38 22.82 -0.79
C LYS A 91 21.38 23.45 -1.74
N ILE A 92 20.94 24.09 -2.82
CA ILE A 92 21.83 24.81 -3.73
C ILE A 92 22.46 26.03 -3.03
N ALA A 93 21.68 26.75 -2.22
CA ALA A 93 22.18 27.90 -1.46
C ALA A 93 23.14 27.48 -0.33
N ARG A 94 22.83 26.36 0.34
CA ARG A 94 23.50 25.81 1.52
C ARG A 94 23.93 24.36 1.29
N PRO A 95 24.93 24.12 0.42
CA PRO A 95 25.37 22.76 0.09
C PRO A 95 25.91 22.00 1.30
N GLU A 96 26.37 22.71 2.34
CA GLU A 96 26.92 22.16 3.57
C GLU A 96 25.90 21.53 4.52
N ILE A 97 24.60 21.80 4.34
CA ILE A 97 23.54 21.29 5.22
C ILE A 97 23.07 19.92 4.69
N PRO A 98 23.24 18.81 5.42
CA PRO A 98 22.62 17.54 5.05
C PRO A 98 21.10 17.65 5.11
N MET A 99 20.41 17.07 4.11
CA MET A 99 18.97 17.24 3.95
C MET A 99 18.21 15.95 3.68
N ILE A 100 16.96 15.91 4.11
CA ILE A 100 15.97 14.93 3.68
C ILE A 100 14.83 15.68 3.02
N LEU A 101 14.42 15.28 1.83
CA LEU A 101 13.25 15.79 1.14
C LEU A 101 12.13 14.75 1.22
N ALA A 102 11.03 15.08 1.91
CA ALA A 102 9.93 14.14 2.13
C ALA A 102 8.68 14.48 1.29
N ASP A 103 8.19 13.55 0.48
CA ASP A 103 6.89 13.64 -0.20
C ASP A 103 6.16 12.28 -0.15
N THR A 104 4.83 12.30 -0.28
CA THR A 104 3.99 11.09 -0.28
C THR A 104 3.75 10.48 -1.66
N ARG A 105 4.04 11.22 -2.73
CA ARG A 105 3.75 10.80 -4.11
C ARG A 105 5.01 10.23 -4.76
N ALA A 106 4.95 8.95 -5.12
CA ALA A 106 6.08 8.24 -5.73
C ALA A 106 6.64 8.94 -6.99
N ALA A 107 5.78 9.45 -7.88
CA ALA A 107 6.22 10.16 -9.08
C ALA A 107 7.00 11.46 -8.77
N ARG A 108 6.66 12.15 -7.67
CA ARG A 108 7.41 13.34 -7.22
C ARG A 108 8.73 12.97 -6.58
N CYS A 109 8.75 11.92 -5.78
CA CYS A 109 9.98 11.39 -5.20
C CYS A 109 10.96 10.99 -6.31
N LYS A 110 10.47 10.29 -7.34
CA LYS A 110 11.27 9.91 -8.50
C LYS A 110 11.85 11.12 -9.24
N PHE A 111 11.03 12.15 -9.48
CA PHE A 111 11.51 13.41 -10.05
C PHE A 111 12.61 14.05 -9.19
N LEU A 112 12.48 14.03 -7.86
CA LEU A 112 13.50 14.60 -6.97
C LEU A 112 14.79 13.81 -6.98
N GLU A 113 14.73 12.48 -7.08
CA GLU A 113 15.91 11.64 -7.28
C GLU A 113 16.64 12.02 -8.57
N ASP A 114 15.90 12.20 -9.66
CA ASP A 114 16.47 12.59 -10.95
C ASP A 114 17.10 14.00 -10.88
N VAL A 115 16.45 14.94 -10.18
CA VAL A 115 17.00 16.29 -9.91
C VAL A 115 18.29 16.21 -9.10
N VAL A 116 18.31 15.43 -8.02
CA VAL A 116 19.50 15.29 -7.16
C VAL A 116 20.67 14.72 -7.96
N ALA A 117 20.41 13.70 -8.79
CA ALA A 117 21.41 13.09 -9.65
C ALA A 117 21.94 14.06 -10.72
N GLU A 118 21.06 14.73 -11.47
CA GLU A 118 21.42 15.66 -12.55
C GLU A 118 22.22 16.87 -12.04
N LEU A 119 21.85 17.38 -10.87
CA LEU A 119 22.52 18.53 -10.27
C LEU A 119 23.79 18.15 -9.49
N GLY A 120 24.01 16.85 -9.25
CA GLY A 120 25.14 16.35 -8.45
C GLY A 120 25.11 16.85 -7.00
N LEU A 121 23.92 16.90 -6.40
CA LEU A 121 23.76 17.33 -5.01
C LEU A 121 24.18 16.20 -4.06
N MET A 122 25.08 16.50 -3.13
CA MET A 122 25.58 15.55 -2.13
C MET A 122 24.84 15.72 -0.81
N ASP A 123 24.85 14.70 0.06
CA ASP A 123 24.23 14.73 1.40
C ASP A 123 22.76 15.19 1.37
N ILE A 124 22.00 14.61 0.44
CA ILE A 124 20.57 14.84 0.32
C ILE A 124 19.86 13.52 -0.01
N GLU A 125 18.84 13.20 0.78
CA GLU A 125 18.08 11.96 0.67
C GLU A 125 16.62 12.25 0.33
N ILE A 126 15.97 11.35 -0.41
CA ILE A 126 14.54 11.44 -0.73
C ILE A 126 13.78 10.43 0.13
N PHE A 127 12.87 10.92 0.96
CA PHE A 127 11.99 10.09 1.78
C PHE A 127 10.59 10.02 1.15
N SER A 128 10.24 8.85 0.60
CA SER A 128 8.91 8.60 0.04
C SER A 128 7.95 8.16 1.15
N GLY A 129 7.25 9.11 1.76
CA GLY A 129 6.32 8.84 2.85
C GLY A 129 5.79 10.08 3.55
N LYS A 130 4.79 9.86 4.43
CA LYS A 130 4.24 10.93 5.29
C LYS A 130 5.09 11.03 6.57
N ILE A 131 5.56 12.24 6.88
CA ILE A 131 6.15 12.52 8.19
C ILE A 131 5.05 12.51 9.24
N THR A 132 5.24 11.68 10.27
CA THR A 132 4.33 11.48 11.41
C THR A 132 5.18 11.35 12.68
N PRO A 133 4.59 11.32 13.90
CA PRO A 133 5.38 11.10 15.11
C PRO A 133 6.18 9.78 15.12
N LYS A 134 5.92 8.86 14.18
CA LYS A 134 6.70 7.62 14.01
C LYS A 134 8.03 7.85 13.29
N PHE A 135 8.22 8.99 12.65
CA PHE A 135 9.50 9.38 12.07
C PHE A 135 10.39 9.86 13.23
N VAL A 136 11.36 9.03 13.61
CA VAL A 136 12.23 9.23 14.78
C VAL A 136 13.69 9.48 14.42
N GLN A 137 14.01 9.59 13.12
CA GLN A 137 15.35 9.97 12.69
C GLN A 137 15.66 11.37 13.23
N PRO A 138 16.74 11.54 14.04
CA PRO A 138 17.02 12.83 14.65
C PRO A 138 17.34 13.89 13.60
N MET A 139 16.60 15.00 13.64
CA MET A 139 16.78 16.16 12.79
C MET A 139 17.16 17.38 13.64
N GLY A 140 18.09 18.19 13.14
CA GLY A 140 18.38 19.50 13.72
C GLY A 140 17.21 20.46 13.47
N GLY A 141 16.51 20.29 12.34
CA GLY A 141 15.23 20.94 12.15
C GLY A 141 14.38 20.41 11.02
N VAL A 142 13.15 20.90 10.99
CA VAL A 142 12.17 20.66 9.92
C VAL A 142 11.76 21.99 9.33
N ILE A 143 11.70 22.08 8.01
CA ILE A 143 11.09 23.18 7.29
C ILE A 143 9.90 22.67 6.50
N THR A 144 8.84 23.47 6.38
CA THR A 144 7.74 23.15 5.48
C THR A 144 7.07 24.40 4.92
N ARG A 145 6.56 24.26 3.70
CA ARG A 145 5.77 25.26 2.99
C ARG A 145 4.41 24.66 2.64
N ALA A 146 3.35 25.21 3.23
CA ALA A 146 1.95 24.86 2.93
C ALA A 146 1.52 23.41 3.25
N VAL A 147 2.04 22.82 4.33
CA VAL A 147 1.62 21.51 4.83
C VAL A 147 0.99 21.69 6.21
N ALA A 148 -0.33 21.57 6.27
CA ALA A 148 -1.13 21.62 7.49
C ALA A 148 -1.08 22.93 8.31
N ASP A 149 -1.86 22.94 9.39
CA ASP A 149 -1.81 23.98 10.41
C ASP A 149 -0.59 23.79 11.34
N VAL A 150 -0.30 24.81 12.15
CA VAL A 150 0.83 24.79 13.11
C VAL A 150 0.70 23.62 14.11
N PRO A 151 -0.44 23.37 14.76
CA PRO A 151 -0.60 22.27 15.72
C PRO A 151 -0.37 20.88 15.10
N GLU A 152 -0.97 20.58 13.95
CA GLU A 152 -0.78 19.30 13.26
C GLU A 152 0.70 19.11 12.91
N THR A 153 1.37 20.17 12.46
CA THR A 153 2.78 20.09 12.09
C THR A 153 3.65 19.81 13.31
N LEU A 154 3.47 20.55 14.41
CA LEU A 154 4.18 20.31 15.67
C LEU A 154 4.00 18.89 16.16
N GLN A 155 2.77 18.38 16.14
CA GLN A 155 2.46 17.01 16.49
C GLN A 155 3.26 16.02 15.62
N ARG A 156 3.27 16.21 14.29
CA ARG A 156 3.92 15.28 13.35
C ARG A 156 5.43 15.21 13.47
N VAL A 157 6.09 16.32 13.84
CA VAL A 157 7.57 16.39 13.90
C VAL A 157 8.14 16.16 15.30
N ARG A 158 7.27 16.01 16.31
CA ARG A 158 7.68 16.05 17.74
C ARG A 158 8.77 15.06 18.12
N ASN A 159 8.83 13.92 17.45
CA ASN A 159 9.76 12.84 17.77
C ASN A 159 11.04 12.84 16.93
N CYS A 160 11.09 13.59 15.81
CA CYS A 160 12.33 13.76 15.06
C CYS A 160 13.12 15.00 15.48
N LEU A 161 12.49 15.96 16.16
CA LEU A 161 13.20 17.11 16.72
C LEU A 161 13.77 16.77 18.10
N GLY A 162 15.10 16.86 18.24
CA GLY A 162 15.77 16.83 19.55
C GLY A 162 15.49 18.09 20.37
N LEU A 163 15.93 18.12 21.64
CA LEU A 163 15.96 19.37 22.42
C LEU A 163 16.80 20.43 21.70
N GLY A 164 16.29 21.66 21.60
CA GLY A 164 16.87 22.73 20.79
C GLY A 164 16.64 22.58 19.27
N GLY A 165 16.02 21.49 18.82
CA GLY A 165 15.64 21.29 17.43
C GLY A 165 14.56 22.29 17.00
N ARG A 166 14.63 22.73 15.74
CA ARG A 166 13.78 23.84 15.24
C ARG A 166 12.80 23.40 14.17
N LEU A 167 11.56 23.84 14.28
CA LEU A 167 10.54 23.77 13.23
C LEU A 167 10.37 25.16 12.60
N ILE A 168 10.58 25.25 11.29
CA ILE A 168 10.47 26.46 10.48
C ILE A 168 9.24 26.35 9.58
N LEU A 169 8.23 27.20 9.81
CA LEU A 169 6.98 27.20 9.07
C LEU A 169 6.88 28.41 8.17
N MET A 170 6.76 28.18 6.86
CA MET A 170 6.48 29.22 5.88
C MET A 170 4.95 29.35 5.68
N LYS A 171 4.36 30.37 6.30
CA LYS A 171 2.90 30.58 6.40
C LYS A 171 2.42 31.83 5.65
N GLY A 172 1.11 31.88 5.41
CA GLY A 172 0.41 33.13 5.08
C GLY A 172 0.32 34.07 6.28
N PRO A 173 -0.18 35.31 6.10
CA PRO A 173 -0.27 36.29 7.18
C PRO A 173 -1.27 35.86 8.28
N ASP A 174 -2.34 35.16 7.89
CA ASP A 174 -3.49 34.85 8.75
C ASP A 174 -3.29 33.54 9.57
N CYS A 175 -2.24 33.46 10.39
CA CYS A 175 -1.94 32.28 11.20
C CYS A 175 -2.00 32.49 12.73
N ASP A 176 -2.49 33.64 13.21
CA ASP A 176 -2.56 33.94 14.66
C ASP A 176 -3.39 32.93 15.45
N ALA A 177 -4.53 32.48 14.90
CA ALA A 177 -5.37 31.48 15.54
C ALA A 177 -4.62 30.16 15.75
N GLU A 178 -3.89 29.71 14.72
CA GLU A 178 -3.09 28.49 14.79
C GLU A 178 -1.92 28.61 15.79
N ILE A 179 -1.31 29.80 15.91
CA ILE A 179 -0.25 30.06 16.89
C ILE A 179 -0.81 29.98 18.31
N ALA A 180 -1.99 30.58 18.56
CA ALA A 180 -2.63 30.55 19.86
C ALA A 180 -3.01 29.11 20.27
N GLU A 181 -3.56 28.33 19.33
CA GLU A 181 -3.87 26.92 19.54
C GLU A 181 -2.61 26.08 19.79
N ALA A 182 -1.56 26.28 18.99
CA ALA A 182 -0.29 25.59 19.17
C ALA A 182 0.34 25.90 20.53
N LYS A 183 0.25 27.14 21.00
CA LYS A 183 0.71 27.53 22.34
C LYS A 183 -0.09 26.84 23.45
N ALA A 184 -1.40 26.68 23.27
CA ALA A 184 -2.25 25.99 24.24
C ALA A 184 -1.96 24.49 24.31
N LEU A 185 -1.74 23.83 23.17
CA LEU A 185 -1.54 22.37 23.08
C LEU A 185 -0.09 21.92 23.31
N PHE A 186 0.88 22.74 22.92
CA PHE A 186 2.29 22.36 22.86
C PHE A 186 3.23 23.34 23.55
N GLY A 187 2.73 24.39 24.21
CA GLY A 187 3.58 25.44 24.83
C GLY A 187 4.48 24.94 25.96
N ASP A 188 4.21 23.76 26.50
CA ASP A 188 5.05 23.04 27.46
C ASP A 188 6.28 22.37 26.82
N ARG A 189 6.22 22.09 25.53
CA ARG A 189 7.23 21.31 24.78
C ARG A 189 7.90 22.09 23.65
N PHE A 190 7.19 23.06 23.09
CA PHE A 190 7.64 23.90 21.97
C PHE A 190 7.39 25.38 22.29
N ALA A 191 8.44 26.18 22.15
CA ALA A 191 8.35 27.63 22.25
C ALA A 191 8.42 28.24 20.85
N LEU A 192 7.52 29.17 20.53
CA LEU A 192 7.69 30.07 19.39
C LEU A 192 8.82 31.05 19.73
N VAL A 193 9.99 30.87 19.11
CA VAL A 193 11.20 31.64 19.39
C VAL A 193 11.43 32.77 18.38
N GLU A 194 10.90 32.65 17.17
CA GLU A 194 10.95 33.71 16.17
C GLU A 194 9.65 33.78 15.38
N ASP A 195 9.22 35.00 15.05
CA ASP A 195 8.02 35.29 14.26
C ASP A 195 8.32 36.47 13.33
N HIS A 196 8.60 36.17 12.07
CA HIS A 196 9.01 37.17 11.08
C HIS A 196 7.89 37.39 10.06
N ALA A 197 7.25 38.55 10.12
CA ALA A 197 6.39 39.02 9.04
C ALA A 197 7.24 39.58 7.89
N TYR A 198 6.96 39.13 6.66
CA TYR A 198 7.65 39.64 5.47
C TYR A 198 6.71 39.72 4.27
N THR A 199 7.10 40.51 3.28
CA THR A 199 6.38 40.62 2.02
C THR A 199 7.32 40.26 0.89
N LEU A 200 6.88 39.42 -0.05
CA LEU A 200 7.69 39.10 -1.22
C LEU A 200 7.97 40.39 -2.01
N PRO A 201 9.23 40.66 -2.41
CA PRO A 201 9.61 41.89 -3.09
C PRO A 201 8.70 42.21 -4.27
N GLU A 202 8.34 43.50 -4.40
CA GLU A 202 7.52 44.00 -5.51
C GLU A 202 6.18 43.27 -5.68
N SER A 203 5.61 42.77 -4.58
CA SER A 203 4.30 42.11 -4.59
C SER A 203 3.48 42.43 -3.34
N THR A 204 2.20 42.10 -3.37
CA THR A 204 1.27 42.16 -2.22
C THR A 204 1.20 40.84 -1.45
N ASN A 205 2.12 39.91 -1.71
CA ASN A 205 2.13 38.61 -1.04
C ASN A 205 2.78 38.74 0.34
N HIS A 206 1.95 38.99 1.33
CA HIS A 206 2.35 38.93 2.74
C HIS A 206 2.55 37.48 3.18
N ARG A 207 3.52 37.26 4.06
CA ARG A 207 3.94 35.95 4.58
C ARG A 207 4.37 36.10 6.03
N ARG A 208 4.38 34.96 6.73
CA ARG A 208 5.03 34.82 8.03
C ARG A 208 5.97 33.63 8.04
N LEU A 209 7.14 33.81 8.66
CA LEU A 209 8.05 32.72 9.01
C LEU A 209 7.97 32.52 10.53
N LEU A 210 7.42 31.38 10.94
CA LEU A 210 7.36 31.01 12.36
C LEU A 210 8.48 30.02 12.65
N VAL A 211 9.22 30.22 13.74
CA VAL A 211 10.26 29.30 14.20
C VAL A 211 9.91 28.83 15.61
N TYR A 212 9.59 27.55 15.73
CA TYR A 212 9.40 26.88 17.01
C TYR A 212 10.68 26.14 17.40
N GLU A 213 11.07 26.20 18.66
CA GLU A 213 12.17 25.44 19.23
C GLU A 213 11.63 24.43 20.24
N ARG A 214 12.14 23.20 20.20
CA ARG A 214 11.78 22.18 21.19
C ARG A 214 12.50 22.43 22.50
N ILE A 215 11.75 22.72 23.55
CA ILE A 215 12.28 23.15 24.87
C ILE A 215 12.21 22.07 25.95
N ALA A 216 11.40 21.03 25.77
CA ALA A 216 11.28 19.95 26.74
C ALA A 216 11.17 18.58 26.07
N ALA A 217 11.70 17.57 26.76
CA ALA A 217 11.44 16.17 26.47
C ALA A 217 10.05 15.81 27.02
N GLU A 218 9.38 14.80 26.45
CA GLU A 218 8.09 14.35 27.01
C GLU A 218 8.30 13.90 28.46
N THR A 219 7.58 14.55 29.39
CA THR A 219 7.56 14.13 30.79
C THR A 219 6.61 12.94 30.90
N GLN A 220 7.14 11.78 31.26
CA GLN A 220 6.29 10.66 31.68
C GLN A 220 5.84 10.93 33.12
N GLN A 221 4.56 11.24 33.35
CA GLN A 221 3.87 10.90 34.61
C GLN A 221 2.32 10.99 34.52
N GLU A 222 1.69 9.82 34.70
CA GLU A 222 0.42 9.41 35.37
C GLU A 222 -0.79 10.37 35.29
N GLY A 223 -2.02 9.96 34.95
CA GLY A 223 -2.64 8.66 34.74
C GLY A 223 -4.16 8.83 34.93
N ASP A 224 -4.97 8.38 33.96
CA ASP A 224 -6.35 7.95 34.22
C ASP A 224 -6.80 6.95 33.12
N GLU A 225 -7.05 5.72 33.59
CA GLU A 225 -7.76 4.57 33.00
C GLU A 225 -7.35 4.01 31.61
N SER A 226 -6.17 3.37 31.53
CA SER A 226 -5.96 2.17 30.70
C SER A 226 -4.65 1.43 31.08
N ASP A 227 -4.56 0.90 32.29
CA ASP A 227 -3.38 0.16 32.75
C ASP A 227 -3.46 -1.34 32.40
N GLN A 228 -3.07 -1.64 31.17
CA GLN A 228 -2.14 -2.75 30.90
C GLN A 228 -1.13 -2.22 29.88
N GLU A 229 0.16 -2.20 30.24
CA GLU A 229 1.27 -1.78 29.36
C GLU A 229 1.13 -2.35 27.94
N PRO A 230 1.65 -1.63 26.94
CA PRO A 230 2.75 -2.27 26.23
C PRO A 230 3.95 -1.35 26.07
N GLU A 231 5.09 -1.90 26.45
CA GLU A 231 6.44 -1.72 25.93
C GLU A 231 6.61 -0.87 24.67
N ILE A 232 7.81 -0.28 24.54
CA ILE A 232 8.41 0.03 23.25
C ILE A 232 8.03 -1.08 22.25
N TYR A 233 7.32 -0.76 21.18
CA TYR A 233 7.48 -1.57 19.98
C TYR A 233 8.78 -1.09 19.29
N ALA A 234 9.98 -1.22 19.87
CA ALA A 234 10.77 -2.44 19.80
C ALA A 234 9.90 -3.69 19.87
N VAL A 235 9.07 -3.87 18.84
CA VAL A 235 9.06 -5.22 18.33
C VAL A 235 10.50 -5.39 17.90
N SER A 236 11.26 -6.19 18.64
CA SER A 236 12.28 -7.03 18.04
C SER A 236 11.55 -7.87 16.98
N ARG A 237 11.06 -7.23 15.90
CA ARG A 237 10.52 -7.92 14.76
C ARG A 237 11.76 -8.29 13.99
N PRO A 238 11.96 -9.56 13.66
CA PRO A 238 13.17 -9.97 12.98
C PRO A 238 13.19 -9.30 11.59
N VAL A 239 13.93 -8.20 11.48
CA VAL A 239 14.24 -7.56 10.20
C VAL A 239 15.36 -8.35 9.57
N ARG A 240 15.12 -8.82 8.34
CA ARG A 240 16.06 -9.68 7.62
C ARG A 240 16.35 -9.04 6.27
N GLU A 241 17.55 -8.50 6.12
CA GLU A 241 18.12 -8.17 4.82
C GLU A 241 18.47 -9.46 4.09
N ILE A 242 17.91 -9.66 2.91
CA ILE A 242 18.09 -10.86 2.12
C ILE A 242 18.64 -10.47 0.75
N ALA A 243 19.91 -10.79 0.54
CA ALA A 243 20.62 -10.55 -0.71
C ALA A 243 21.05 -11.85 -1.43
N SER A 244 20.75 -13.01 -0.85
CA SER A 244 21.17 -14.32 -1.39
C SER A 244 19.97 -15.22 -1.69
N GLU A 245 20.00 -15.90 -2.84
CA GLU A 245 19.04 -16.94 -3.20
C GLU A 245 19.09 -18.17 -2.29
N SER A 246 20.22 -18.39 -1.60
CA SER A 246 20.36 -19.49 -0.65
C SER A 246 19.69 -19.21 0.70
N ASN A 247 19.15 -18.00 0.93
CA ASN A 247 18.53 -17.64 2.20
C ASN A 247 17.23 -18.45 2.43
N PRO A 248 17.05 -19.10 3.60
CA PRO A 248 15.87 -19.93 3.88
C PRO A 248 14.52 -19.19 3.76
N ASN A 249 14.45 -17.90 4.10
CA ASN A 249 13.21 -17.12 3.98
C ASN A 249 12.86 -16.83 2.53
N PHE A 250 13.86 -16.54 1.70
CA PHE A 250 13.66 -16.35 0.27
C PHE A 250 13.25 -17.67 -0.40
N GLN A 251 13.94 -18.78 -0.09
CA GLN A 251 13.56 -20.09 -0.60
C GLN A 251 12.12 -20.45 -0.21
N THR A 252 11.71 -20.16 1.03
CA THR A 252 10.32 -20.34 1.45
C THR A 252 9.40 -19.50 0.56
N CYS A 253 9.65 -18.20 0.37
CA CYS A 253 8.81 -17.35 -0.49
C CYS A 253 8.76 -17.87 -1.94
N ARG A 254 9.87 -18.38 -2.48
CA ARG A 254 9.93 -19.00 -3.81
C ARG A 254 9.10 -20.28 -3.88
N ASP A 255 9.21 -21.16 -2.89
CA ASP A 255 8.44 -22.40 -2.79
C ASP A 255 6.92 -22.10 -2.74
N LEU A 256 6.52 -21.02 -2.05
CA LEU A 256 5.12 -20.58 -1.93
C LEU A 256 4.48 -20.10 -3.24
N GLN A 257 5.27 -19.89 -4.30
CA GLN A 257 4.73 -19.66 -5.64
C GLN A 257 4.16 -20.94 -6.27
N GLN A 258 4.32 -22.09 -5.62
CA GLN A 258 3.88 -23.40 -6.10
C GLN A 258 3.00 -24.10 -5.04
N GLY A 259 1.98 -24.83 -5.49
CA GLY A 259 1.04 -25.54 -4.59
C GLY A 259 1.71 -26.53 -3.64
N ARG A 260 2.79 -27.20 -4.08
CA ARG A 260 3.57 -28.12 -3.22
C ARG A 260 4.29 -27.40 -2.09
N GLY A 261 4.82 -26.20 -2.34
CA GLY A 261 5.47 -25.40 -1.30
C GLY A 261 4.48 -24.87 -0.28
N ILE A 262 3.31 -24.42 -0.73
CA ILE A 262 2.21 -24.00 0.15
C ILE A 262 1.83 -25.13 1.11
N ARG A 263 1.61 -26.35 0.59
CA ARG A 263 1.28 -27.52 1.42
C ARG A 263 2.40 -27.87 2.42
N LYS A 264 3.65 -27.83 1.98
CA LYS A 264 4.83 -28.12 2.81
C LYS A 264 4.97 -27.14 3.98
N HIS A 265 4.69 -25.86 3.75
CA HIS A 265 4.95 -24.79 4.73
C HIS A 265 3.71 -24.34 5.50
N GLY A 266 2.49 -24.61 5.03
CA GLY A 266 1.27 -24.07 5.63
C GLY A 266 1.17 -22.55 5.54
N LEU A 267 1.82 -21.95 4.53
CA LEU A 267 1.91 -20.51 4.31
C LEU A 267 1.51 -20.18 2.87
N ALA A 268 1.16 -18.91 2.60
CA ALA A 268 0.91 -18.41 1.25
C ALA A 268 1.44 -16.98 1.07
N LEU A 269 1.67 -16.58 -0.18
CA LEU A 269 1.98 -15.21 -0.55
C LEU A 269 0.75 -14.50 -1.08
N LEU A 270 0.47 -13.33 -0.51
CA LEU A 270 -0.66 -12.49 -0.87
C LEU A 270 -0.13 -11.12 -1.34
N SER A 271 -0.40 -10.80 -2.60
CA SER A 271 0.12 -9.63 -3.32
C SER A 271 -1.02 -8.79 -3.88
N GLY A 272 -0.88 -7.48 -3.79
CA GLY A 272 -1.84 -6.50 -4.28
C GLY A 272 -2.45 -5.66 -3.16
N ARG A 273 -2.40 -4.33 -3.34
CA ARG A 273 -2.76 -3.34 -2.33
C ARG A 273 -4.07 -3.62 -1.59
N LYS A 274 -5.16 -3.82 -2.32
CA LYS A 274 -6.48 -4.07 -1.72
C LYS A 274 -6.49 -5.32 -0.83
N LEU A 275 -5.85 -6.40 -1.29
CA LEU A 275 -5.80 -7.67 -0.57
C LEU A 275 -4.97 -7.55 0.70
N VAL A 276 -3.85 -6.84 0.62
CA VAL A 276 -2.95 -6.58 1.75
C VAL A 276 -3.66 -5.73 2.79
N GLU A 277 -4.32 -4.64 2.37
CA GLU A 277 -5.10 -3.76 3.26
C GLU A 277 -6.28 -4.49 3.92
N GLU A 278 -6.93 -5.42 3.22
CA GLU A 278 -8.04 -6.22 3.75
C GLU A 278 -7.56 -7.22 4.81
N VAL A 279 -6.47 -7.96 4.57
CA VAL A 279 -5.91 -8.87 5.59
C VAL A 279 -5.39 -8.10 6.80
N LEU A 280 -4.74 -6.96 6.62
CA LEU A 280 -4.29 -6.11 7.73
C LEU A 280 -5.46 -5.65 8.62
N ARG A 281 -6.63 -5.41 8.03
CA ARG A 281 -7.82 -4.95 8.76
C ARG A 281 -8.55 -6.09 9.44
N ASP A 282 -8.75 -7.19 8.72
CA ASP A 282 -9.74 -8.20 9.10
C ASP A 282 -9.12 -9.46 9.71
N ASP A 283 -7.86 -9.80 9.40
CA ASP A 283 -7.16 -11.00 9.90
C ASP A 283 -5.63 -10.78 10.08
N PRO A 284 -5.19 -9.71 10.78
CA PRO A 284 -3.78 -9.35 10.89
C PRO A 284 -2.93 -10.46 11.52
N GLU A 285 -3.49 -11.22 12.46
CA GLU A 285 -2.79 -12.29 13.17
C GLU A 285 -2.22 -13.37 12.24
N ARG A 286 -2.81 -13.58 11.06
CA ARG A 286 -2.33 -14.55 10.06
C ARG A 286 -1.00 -14.16 9.45
N ILE A 287 -0.63 -12.88 9.49
CA ILE A 287 0.59 -12.38 8.89
C ILE A 287 1.79 -12.93 9.67
N GLU A 288 2.63 -13.69 8.96
CA GLU A 288 3.89 -14.22 9.50
C GLU A 288 5.09 -13.41 8.99
N ALA A 289 5.02 -12.85 7.79
CA ALA A 289 6.02 -11.90 7.34
C ALA A 289 5.46 -10.82 6.42
N TRP A 290 6.08 -9.65 6.51
CA TRP A 290 5.93 -8.53 5.59
C TRP A 290 7.13 -8.52 4.65
N VAL A 291 6.89 -8.67 3.35
CA VAL A 291 7.94 -8.85 2.34
C VAL A 291 7.97 -7.62 1.45
N THR A 292 9.13 -6.99 1.35
CA THR A 292 9.38 -5.82 0.51
C THR A 292 10.71 -5.97 -0.22
N ASP A 293 10.98 -5.09 -1.18
CA ASP A 293 12.36 -4.80 -1.57
C ASP A 293 13.08 -4.03 -0.44
N ARG A 294 14.34 -3.64 -0.69
CA ARG A 294 15.14 -2.88 0.28
C ARG A 294 14.54 -1.52 0.60
N ASP A 295 13.96 -0.85 -0.39
CA ASP A 295 13.48 0.53 -0.26
C ASP A 295 11.99 0.61 0.10
N GLY A 296 11.32 -0.54 0.17
CA GLY A 296 9.91 -0.64 0.49
C GLY A 296 9.58 -0.29 1.94
N PRO A 297 8.30 0.09 2.19
CA PRO A 297 7.90 0.62 3.49
C PRO A 297 7.95 -0.46 4.58
N PRO A 298 8.24 -0.08 5.83
CA PRO A 298 8.17 -1.00 6.97
C PRO A 298 6.76 -1.56 7.15
N PRO A 299 6.62 -2.74 7.78
CA PRO A 299 5.30 -3.27 8.11
C PRO A 299 4.55 -2.29 9.02
N PRO A 300 3.27 -2.02 8.72
CA PRO A 300 2.50 -1.05 9.49
C PRO A 300 2.13 -1.63 10.87
N PRO A 301 1.61 -0.81 11.81
CA PRO A 301 1.32 -1.26 13.18
C PRO A 301 0.29 -2.39 13.26
N GLU A 302 -0.58 -2.49 12.27
CA GLU A 302 -1.60 -3.53 12.15
C GLU A 302 -0.95 -4.91 11.91
N CYS A 303 0.32 -4.99 11.45
CA CYS A 303 1.05 -6.26 11.41
C CYS A 303 1.36 -6.76 12.84
N PRO A 304 1.20 -8.08 13.09
CA PRO A 304 1.55 -8.68 14.37
C PRO A 304 3.00 -8.40 14.75
N PRO A 305 3.29 -8.20 16.05
CA PRO A 305 4.67 -8.09 16.55
C PRO A 305 5.55 -9.29 16.12
N GLY A 306 5.01 -10.51 16.12
CA GLY A 306 5.77 -11.68 15.68
C GLY A 306 6.14 -11.71 14.19
N ALA A 307 5.55 -10.85 13.36
CA ALA A 307 5.75 -10.89 11.92
C ALA A 307 7.15 -10.40 11.51
N ALA A 308 7.88 -11.22 10.75
CA ALA A 308 9.20 -10.84 10.25
C ALA A 308 9.09 -9.76 9.18
N TRP A 309 10.08 -8.86 9.10
CA TRP A 309 10.22 -7.96 7.96
C TRP A 309 11.33 -8.46 7.05
N LEU A 310 10.96 -8.99 5.88
CA LEU A 310 11.88 -9.53 4.89
C LEU A 310 12.15 -8.46 3.83
N ARG A 311 13.36 -7.92 3.80
CA ARG A 311 13.80 -6.90 2.83
C ARG A 311 14.68 -7.56 1.79
N LEU A 312 14.16 -7.71 0.58
CA LEU A 312 14.81 -8.42 -0.52
C LEU A 312 15.65 -7.47 -1.38
N ALA A 313 16.85 -7.88 -1.75
CA ALA A 313 17.58 -7.21 -2.84
C ALA A 313 16.76 -7.27 -4.13
N ARG A 314 16.86 -6.23 -4.97
CA ARG A 314 16.03 -6.06 -6.17
C ARG A 314 15.91 -7.30 -7.07
N PRO A 315 16.99 -8.04 -7.41
CA PRO A 315 16.87 -9.25 -8.24
C PRO A 315 16.04 -10.37 -7.60
N LEU A 316 15.99 -10.42 -6.26
CA LEU A 316 15.18 -11.38 -5.53
C LEU A 316 13.73 -10.91 -5.40
N TRP A 317 13.52 -9.60 -5.20
CA TRP A 317 12.18 -9.00 -5.17
C TRP A 317 11.43 -9.24 -6.48
N GLU A 318 12.08 -9.01 -7.62
CA GLU A 318 11.50 -9.22 -8.95
C GLU A 318 11.04 -10.67 -9.19
N GLN A 319 11.66 -11.65 -8.51
CA GLN A 319 11.23 -13.06 -8.55
C GLN A 319 10.01 -13.35 -7.67
N ILE A 320 9.78 -12.57 -6.60
CA ILE A 320 8.66 -12.77 -5.66
C ILE A 320 7.43 -11.95 -6.09
N ASP A 321 7.63 -10.72 -6.54
CA ASP A 321 6.56 -9.84 -7.06
C ASP A 321 6.22 -10.17 -8.52
N GLN A 322 5.80 -11.42 -8.76
CA GLN A 322 5.45 -11.95 -10.09
C GLN A 322 4.35 -11.15 -10.83
N PHE A 323 3.66 -10.26 -10.13
CA PHE A 323 2.58 -9.43 -10.65
C PHE A 323 2.99 -7.98 -10.88
N GLY A 324 4.24 -7.61 -10.56
CA GLY A 324 4.78 -6.26 -10.72
C GLY A 324 3.99 -5.20 -9.94
N THR A 325 3.53 -5.55 -8.73
CA THR A 325 2.70 -4.65 -7.93
C THR A 325 3.48 -3.47 -7.36
N GLY A 326 4.79 -3.63 -7.13
CA GLY A 326 5.61 -2.63 -6.44
C GLY A 326 5.08 -2.29 -5.04
N TYR A 327 4.25 -3.17 -4.48
CA TYR A 327 3.57 -3.01 -3.19
C TYR A 327 4.00 -4.16 -2.27
N PRO A 328 4.07 -3.94 -0.95
CA PRO A 328 4.41 -5.00 0.00
C PRO A 328 3.57 -6.28 -0.18
N ILE A 329 4.22 -7.43 -0.03
CA ILE A 329 3.60 -8.75 -0.12
C ILE A 329 3.50 -9.33 1.28
N LEU A 330 2.35 -9.91 1.62
CA LEU A 330 2.17 -10.62 2.88
C LEU A 330 2.52 -12.09 2.70
N ARG A 331 3.33 -12.63 3.62
CA ARG A 331 3.43 -14.08 3.86
C ARG A 331 2.50 -14.42 5.01
N VAL A 332 1.44 -15.19 4.74
CA VAL A 332 0.34 -15.44 5.69
C VAL A 332 0.18 -16.93 5.99
N ARG A 333 -0.25 -17.26 7.20
CA ARG A 333 -0.65 -18.62 7.59
C ARG A 333 -1.96 -19.00 6.92
N THR A 334 -1.97 -20.16 6.29
CA THR A 334 -3.14 -20.69 5.61
C THR A 334 -3.97 -21.55 6.56
N PRO A 335 -5.32 -21.53 6.47
CA PRO A 335 -6.16 -22.52 7.13
C PRO A 335 -5.74 -23.95 6.73
N GLU A 336 -5.81 -24.87 7.70
CA GLU A 336 -5.58 -26.29 7.46
C GLU A 336 -6.70 -26.86 6.57
N ILE A 337 -6.31 -27.57 5.52
CA ILE A 337 -7.26 -28.28 4.64
C ILE A 337 -7.25 -29.75 5.08
N ARG A 338 -8.23 -30.14 5.88
CA ARG A 338 -8.35 -31.50 6.41
C ARG A 338 -9.00 -32.42 5.38
N PRO A 339 -8.61 -33.71 5.32
CA PRO A 339 -9.37 -34.70 4.57
C PRO A 339 -10.81 -34.78 5.08
N ILE A 340 -11.76 -35.00 4.19
CA ILE A 340 -13.16 -35.31 4.50
C ILE A 340 -13.51 -36.68 3.92
N ASP A 341 -14.31 -37.46 4.65
CA ASP A 341 -14.90 -38.68 4.11
C ASP A 341 -16.29 -38.35 3.56
N LEU A 342 -16.36 -38.07 2.27
CA LEU A 342 -17.62 -37.73 1.61
C LEU A 342 -18.69 -38.81 1.74
N ALA A 343 -18.34 -40.08 1.96
CA ALA A 343 -19.32 -41.15 2.13
C ALA A 343 -19.89 -41.16 3.56
N ALA A 344 -19.03 -41.04 4.57
CA ALA A 344 -19.41 -41.11 5.98
C ALA A 344 -20.01 -39.80 6.50
N ASP A 345 -19.44 -38.65 6.10
CA ASP A 345 -19.82 -37.34 6.64
C ASP A 345 -21.05 -36.75 5.95
N ALA A 346 -21.45 -37.26 4.78
CA ALA A 346 -22.53 -36.72 3.94
C ALA A 346 -23.89 -36.58 4.65
N SER A 347 -24.22 -37.46 5.60
CA SER A 347 -25.54 -37.47 6.25
C SER A 347 -25.82 -36.28 7.19
N GLU A 348 -24.79 -35.50 7.54
CA GLU A 348 -24.91 -34.35 8.47
C GLU A 348 -24.62 -33.00 7.80
N LEU A 349 -24.53 -32.92 6.46
CA LEU A 349 -24.09 -31.72 5.75
C LEU A 349 -25.27 -30.90 5.21
N PRO A 350 -25.64 -29.76 5.81
CA PRO A 350 -26.71 -28.91 5.28
C PRO A 350 -26.22 -28.11 4.06
N GLY A 351 -27.14 -27.84 3.11
CA GLY A 351 -26.92 -26.89 2.04
C GLY A 351 -26.01 -27.39 0.91
N CYS A 352 -25.14 -26.51 0.42
CA CYS A 352 -24.29 -26.82 -0.75
C CYS A 352 -22.86 -27.12 -0.32
N THR A 353 -22.37 -28.29 -0.73
CA THR A 353 -20.94 -28.63 -0.70
C THR A 353 -20.36 -28.46 -2.11
N LEU A 354 -19.52 -27.45 -2.32
CA LEU A 354 -18.90 -27.24 -3.63
C LEU A 354 -17.63 -28.09 -3.78
N ALA A 355 -17.64 -29.07 -4.68
CA ALA A 355 -16.47 -29.88 -5.01
C ALA A 355 -15.72 -29.24 -6.19
N ILE A 356 -14.54 -28.67 -5.96
CA ILE A 356 -13.74 -27.97 -6.98
C ILE A 356 -12.71 -28.92 -7.61
N PRO A 357 -12.74 -29.15 -8.93
CA PRO A 357 -11.74 -29.96 -9.64
C PRO A 357 -10.75 -29.14 -10.50
N PHE A 358 -10.75 -27.80 -10.41
CA PHE A 358 -10.05 -26.94 -11.36
C PHE A 358 -8.53 -26.98 -11.23
N GLN A 359 -7.85 -27.32 -12.33
CA GLN A 359 -6.38 -27.35 -12.40
C GLN A 359 -5.74 -25.97 -12.52
N ASP A 360 -6.47 -24.96 -13.03
CA ASP A 360 -6.01 -23.58 -13.07
C ASP A 360 -6.30 -22.87 -11.74
N PRO A 361 -5.26 -22.38 -11.03
CA PRO A 361 -5.41 -21.54 -9.84
C PRO A 361 -6.39 -20.36 -10.01
N GLU A 362 -6.42 -19.69 -11.17
CA GLU A 362 -7.27 -18.52 -11.36
C GLU A 362 -8.76 -18.89 -11.30
N ASN A 363 -9.12 -20.01 -11.94
CA ASN A 363 -10.45 -20.62 -11.88
C ASN A 363 -10.81 -21.07 -10.45
N VAL A 364 -9.87 -21.69 -9.71
CA VAL A 364 -10.09 -22.04 -8.29
C VAL A 364 -10.46 -20.80 -7.48
N GLY A 365 -9.67 -19.73 -7.60
CA GLY A 365 -9.92 -18.49 -6.85
C GLY A 365 -11.24 -17.81 -7.21
N ALA A 366 -11.57 -17.73 -8.51
CA ALA A 366 -12.83 -17.14 -8.98
C ALA A 366 -14.06 -17.92 -8.47
N ALA A 367 -13.98 -19.25 -8.47
CA ALA A 367 -15.04 -20.10 -7.95
C ALA A 367 -15.22 -19.95 -6.44
N LEU A 368 -14.12 -19.87 -5.68
CA LEU A 368 -14.15 -19.63 -4.24
C LEU A 368 -14.74 -18.26 -3.88
N ARG A 369 -14.46 -17.23 -4.67
CA ARG A 369 -15.08 -15.92 -4.49
C ARG A 369 -16.59 -15.97 -4.69
N SER A 370 -17.04 -16.70 -5.70
CA SER A 370 -18.47 -16.92 -5.94
C SER A 370 -19.10 -17.73 -4.79
N ALA A 371 -18.40 -18.77 -4.31
CA ALA A 371 -18.81 -19.56 -3.15
C ALA A 371 -18.97 -18.69 -1.89
N ALA A 372 -18.01 -17.79 -1.62
CA ALA A 372 -18.10 -16.83 -0.52
C ALA A 372 -19.31 -15.89 -0.68
N ALA A 373 -19.48 -15.31 -1.88
CA ALA A 373 -20.54 -14.36 -2.17
C ALA A 373 -21.95 -14.96 -1.99
N PHE A 374 -22.11 -16.22 -2.38
CA PHE A 374 -23.38 -16.96 -2.28
C PHE A 374 -23.50 -17.80 -1.00
N ARG A 375 -22.60 -17.61 -0.03
CA ARG A 375 -22.61 -18.28 1.28
C ARG A 375 -22.70 -19.80 1.16
N VAL A 376 -21.87 -20.37 0.30
CA VAL A 376 -21.66 -21.82 0.26
C VAL A 376 -21.10 -22.28 1.60
N ASP A 377 -21.70 -23.34 2.14
CA ASP A 377 -21.44 -23.82 3.50
C ASP A 377 -20.01 -24.39 3.64
N ARG A 378 -19.52 -25.05 2.58
CA ARG A 378 -18.16 -25.61 2.53
C ARG A 378 -17.67 -25.88 1.11
N VAL A 379 -16.36 -25.97 0.97
CA VAL A 379 -15.68 -26.33 -0.27
C VAL A 379 -14.81 -27.56 -0.08
N VAL A 380 -14.85 -28.47 -1.05
CA VAL A 380 -14.01 -29.66 -1.11
C VAL A 380 -13.11 -29.56 -2.34
N PHE A 381 -11.80 -29.52 -2.15
CA PHE A 381 -10.84 -29.53 -3.23
C PHE A 381 -10.54 -30.96 -3.62
N LEU A 382 -10.93 -31.36 -4.83
CA LEU A 382 -10.59 -32.68 -5.37
C LEU A 382 -9.08 -32.74 -5.68
N LYS A 383 -8.55 -33.96 -5.83
CA LYS A 383 -7.11 -34.19 -6.03
C LYS A 383 -6.53 -33.46 -7.24
N GLU A 384 -7.35 -33.24 -8.27
CA GLU A 384 -7.00 -32.51 -9.49
C GLU A 384 -6.86 -31.00 -9.28
N ALA A 385 -7.46 -30.46 -8.22
CA ALA A 385 -7.52 -29.02 -8.02
C ALA A 385 -6.14 -28.40 -7.79
N ALA A 386 -5.91 -27.24 -8.40
CA ALA A 386 -4.85 -26.35 -7.98
C ALA A 386 -5.04 -25.93 -6.52
N HIS A 387 -3.93 -25.65 -5.84
CA HIS A 387 -3.97 -25.26 -4.44
C HIS A 387 -4.75 -23.94 -4.26
N PRO A 388 -5.72 -23.86 -3.34
CA PRO A 388 -6.58 -22.68 -3.19
C PRO A 388 -5.85 -21.41 -2.75
N TYR A 389 -4.76 -21.57 -2.02
CA TYR A 389 -3.91 -20.45 -1.58
C TYR A 389 -2.75 -20.14 -2.52
N HIS A 390 -2.78 -20.66 -3.75
CA HIS A 390 -1.82 -20.27 -4.78
C HIS A 390 -1.93 -18.75 -5.03
N PRO A 391 -0.83 -18.02 -5.28
CA PRO A 391 -0.89 -16.55 -5.41
C PRO A 391 -1.89 -16.06 -6.46
N LYS A 392 -2.05 -16.78 -7.57
CA LYS A 392 -3.06 -16.50 -8.60
C LYS A 392 -4.50 -16.71 -8.09
N SER A 393 -4.76 -17.78 -7.34
CA SER A 393 -6.06 -18.06 -6.71
C SER A 393 -6.42 -16.98 -5.69
N LEU A 394 -5.48 -16.58 -4.83
CA LEU A 394 -5.68 -15.51 -3.86
C LEU A 394 -5.92 -14.16 -4.53
N ARG A 395 -5.26 -13.91 -5.68
CA ARG A 395 -5.45 -12.68 -6.44
C ARG A 395 -6.85 -12.58 -7.06
N SER A 396 -7.35 -13.66 -7.67
CA SER A 396 -8.69 -13.67 -8.27
C SER A 396 -9.80 -13.78 -7.21
N GLY A 397 -9.55 -14.57 -6.18
CA GLY A 397 -10.51 -14.93 -5.14
C GLY A 397 -10.64 -13.92 -4.00
N GLY A 398 -9.52 -13.30 -3.61
CA GLY A 398 -9.42 -12.42 -2.45
C GLY A 398 -9.23 -13.15 -1.11
N PRO A 399 -9.21 -12.40 0.01
CA PRO A 399 -8.92 -12.95 1.34
C PRO A 399 -10.06 -13.78 1.93
N ALA A 400 -11.28 -13.64 1.38
CA ALA A 400 -12.44 -14.46 1.76
C ALA A 400 -12.17 -15.97 1.68
N LEU A 401 -11.24 -16.39 0.80
CA LEU A 401 -10.76 -17.77 0.70
C LEU A 401 -10.18 -18.32 2.01
N LEU A 402 -9.69 -17.46 2.89
CA LEU A 402 -9.12 -17.84 4.19
C LEU A 402 -10.19 -18.15 5.25
N LYS A 403 -11.47 -17.87 4.95
CA LYS A 403 -12.60 -17.98 5.88
C LYS A 403 -13.57 -19.11 5.54
N ILE A 404 -13.65 -19.52 4.28
CA ILE A 404 -14.55 -20.59 3.85
C ILE A 404 -14.03 -21.94 4.38
N PRO A 405 -14.88 -22.76 5.03
CA PRO A 405 -14.52 -24.12 5.41
C PRO A 405 -14.06 -24.94 4.20
N ALA A 406 -12.83 -25.42 4.25
CA ALA A 406 -12.11 -26.03 3.13
C ALA A 406 -11.62 -27.44 3.49
N PHE A 407 -11.91 -28.41 2.64
CA PHE A 407 -11.57 -29.82 2.84
C PHE A 407 -10.84 -30.41 1.63
N ALA A 408 -10.04 -31.44 1.85
CA ALA A 408 -9.41 -32.22 0.80
C ALA A 408 -10.28 -33.44 0.48
N GLY A 409 -10.66 -33.58 -0.78
CA GLY A 409 -11.44 -34.70 -1.30
C GLY A 409 -10.62 -35.70 -2.11
N PRO A 410 -11.24 -36.79 -2.57
CA PRO A 410 -10.60 -37.78 -3.44
C PRO A 410 -10.35 -37.22 -4.85
N SER A 411 -9.79 -38.04 -5.74
CA SER A 411 -9.83 -37.75 -7.18
C SER A 411 -11.28 -37.73 -7.64
N ILE A 412 -11.56 -36.93 -8.67
CA ILE A 412 -12.86 -36.94 -9.35
C ILE A 412 -13.30 -38.34 -9.83
N ARG A 413 -12.34 -39.22 -10.13
CA ARG A 413 -12.59 -40.61 -10.57
C ARG A 413 -12.88 -41.56 -9.40
N ASP A 414 -12.49 -41.17 -8.20
CA ASP A 414 -12.59 -41.97 -6.98
C ASP A 414 -13.70 -41.42 -6.05
N LEU A 415 -14.63 -40.62 -6.59
CA LEU A 415 -15.76 -40.09 -5.83
C LEU A 415 -16.64 -41.26 -5.34
N PRO A 416 -16.92 -41.36 -4.03
CA PRO A 416 -17.72 -42.45 -3.50
C PRO A 416 -19.20 -42.25 -3.86
N THR A 417 -19.98 -43.32 -3.73
CA THR A 417 -21.43 -43.17 -3.61
C THR A 417 -21.74 -42.50 -2.27
N MET A 418 -22.52 -41.44 -2.30
CA MET A 418 -22.84 -40.61 -1.13
C MET A 418 -24.32 -40.75 -0.81
N ASN A 419 -24.69 -40.54 0.46
CA ASN A 419 -26.09 -40.41 0.88
C ASN A 419 -26.64 -38.99 0.61
N LEU A 420 -25.98 -38.21 -0.25
CA LEU A 420 -26.41 -36.91 -0.74
C LEU A 420 -26.41 -36.91 -2.27
N PRO A 421 -27.35 -36.20 -2.92
CA PRO A 421 -27.34 -36.01 -4.36
C PRO A 421 -26.03 -35.36 -4.84
N LEU A 422 -25.46 -35.90 -5.91
CA LEU A 422 -24.35 -35.30 -6.64
C LEU A 422 -24.91 -34.51 -7.84
N VAL A 423 -24.92 -33.18 -7.74
CA VAL A 423 -25.36 -32.30 -8.83
C VAL A 423 -24.16 -31.93 -9.69
N VAL A 424 -24.23 -32.24 -10.98
CA VAL A 424 -23.14 -32.10 -11.94
C VAL A 424 -23.46 -31.04 -12.98
N LEU A 425 -22.57 -30.06 -13.16
CA LEU A 425 -22.72 -29.08 -14.23
C LEU A 425 -22.23 -29.66 -15.57
N GLY A 426 -23.11 -29.71 -16.56
CA GLY A 426 -22.72 -30.11 -17.90
C GLY A 426 -23.79 -29.88 -18.95
N ALA A 427 -23.36 -29.76 -20.21
CA ALA A 427 -24.26 -29.56 -21.34
C ALA A 427 -25.30 -30.70 -21.46
N GLY A 428 -26.55 -30.34 -21.80
CA GLY A 428 -27.64 -31.30 -21.96
C GLY A 428 -28.24 -31.84 -20.66
N GLY A 429 -27.92 -31.24 -19.50
CA GLY A 429 -28.63 -31.48 -18.25
C GLY A 429 -29.98 -30.75 -18.16
N ALA A 430 -30.69 -30.95 -17.05
CA ALA A 430 -31.90 -30.19 -16.72
C ALA A 430 -31.64 -28.68 -16.72
N ASP A 431 -32.58 -27.88 -17.20
CA ASP A 431 -32.44 -26.42 -17.29
C ASP A 431 -32.30 -25.80 -15.89
N ILE A 432 -31.18 -25.13 -15.66
CA ILE A 432 -30.85 -24.54 -14.35
C ILE A 432 -31.89 -23.53 -13.85
N ARG A 433 -32.68 -22.92 -14.75
CA ARG A 433 -33.71 -21.93 -14.41
C ARG A 433 -34.92 -22.55 -13.72
N SER A 434 -35.20 -23.83 -14.00
CA SER A 434 -36.32 -24.59 -13.45
C SER A 434 -35.87 -25.78 -12.61
N PHE A 435 -34.57 -25.91 -12.34
CA PHE A 435 -34.02 -27.00 -11.54
C PHE A 435 -34.39 -26.82 -10.07
N GLU A 436 -34.95 -27.85 -9.46
CA GLU A 436 -35.27 -27.87 -8.02
C GLU A 436 -34.02 -28.32 -7.26
N TRP A 437 -33.40 -27.41 -6.52
CA TRP A 437 -32.18 -27.72 -5.81
C TRP A 437 -32.47 -28.55 -4.55
N PRO A 438 -31.77 -29.67 -4.32
CA PRO A 438 -31.92 -30.42 -3.07
C PRO A 438 -31.57 -29.58 -1.84
N GLY A 439 -32.18 -29.88 -0.69
CA GLY A 439 -31.88 -29.18 0.57
C GLY A 439 -30.43 -29.38 1.05
N ALA A 440 -29.82 -30.50 0.68
CA ALA A 440 -28.41 -30.82 0.88
C ALA A 440 -27.87 -31.56 -0.35
N PHE A 441 -26.74 -31.13 -0.91
CA PHE A 441 -26.14 -31.76 -2.10
C PHE A 441 -24.65 -31.41 -2.25
N VAL A 442 -23.98 -32.17 -3.11
CA VAL A 442 -22.63 -31.86 -3.59
C VAL A 442 -22.73 -31.28 -5.00
N LEU A 443 -22.24 -30.07 -5.21
CA LEU A 443 -22.13 -29.47 -6.53
C LEU A 443 -20.75 -29.76 -7.12
N LEU A 444 -20.71 -30.43 -8.26
CA LEU A 444 -19.50 -30.71 -9.04
C LEU A 444 -19.53 -29.92 -10.35
N PRO A 445 -18.72 -28.86 -10.48
CA PRO A 445 -18.52 -28.18 -11.75
C PRO A 445 -17.84 -29.08 -12.78
N GLY A 446 -18.09 -28.79 -14.06
CA GLY A 446 -17.38 -29.45 -15.17
C GLY A 446 -15.88 -29.14 -15.17
N VAL A 447 -15.07 -30.06 -15.68
CA VAL A 447 -13.61 -29.87 -15.84
C VAL A 447 -13.32 -29.42 -17.27
N GLU A 448 -12.46 -28.40 -17.43
CA GLU A 448 -11.98 -27.97 -18.74
C GLU A 448 -11.13 -29.08 -19.40
N GLY A 449 -11.32 -29.32 -20.71
CA GLY A 449 -10.61 -30.36 -21.45
C GLY A 449 -11.41 -31.66 -21.62
N PRO A 450 -10.97 -32.81 -21.05
CA PRO A 450 -11.58 -34.13 -21.32
C PRO A 450 -13.01 -34.27 -20.76
N GLY A 451 -13.51 -33.29 -20.02
CA GLY A 451 -14.81 -33.36 -19.35
C GLY A 451 -14.80 -34.23 -18.11
N LEU A 452 -16.00 -34.51 -17.58
CA LEU A 452 -16.20 -35.33 -16.40
C LEU A 452 -16.16 -36.83 -16.72
N PRO A 453 -15.78 -37.71 -15.77
CA PRO A 453 -15.88 -39.16 -15.94
C PRO A 453 -17.31 -39.59 -16.30
N ALA A 454 -17.45 -40.61 -17.16
CA ALA A 454 -18.75 -41.09 -17.62
C ALA A 454 -19.52 -41.89 -16.55
N ASP A 455 -18.81 -42.36 -15.53
CA ASP A 455 -19.23 -43.32 -14.50
C ASP A 455 -19.40 -42.68 -13.11
N LEU A 456 -19.77 -41.39 -13.06
CA LEU A 456 -20.04 -40.71 -11.79
C LEU A 456 -21.25 -41.32 -11.05
N PRO A 457 -21.14 -41.65 -9.75
CA PRO A 457 -22.20 -42.32 -9.00
C PRO A 457 -23.39 -41.38 -8.76
N GLN A 458 -24.61 -41.91 -8.99
CA GLN A 458 -25.90 -41.28 -8.61
C GLN A 458 -25.96 -39.76 -8.83
N SER A 459 -25.58 -39.32 -10.05
CA SER A 459 -25.48 -37.90 -10.38
C SER A 459 -26.70 -37.36 -11.12
N GLU A 460 -27.09 -36.14 -10.78
CA GLU A 460 -28.09 -35.35 -11.49
C GLU A 460 -27.39 -34.26 -12.29
N LYS A 461 -27.64 -34.21 -13.60
CA LYS A 461 -26.96 -33.28 -14.50
C LYS A 461 -27.79 -32.02 -14.71
N VAL A 462 -27.16 -30.85 -14.52
CA VAL A 462 -27.76 -29.53 -14.70
C VAL A 462 -27.03 -28.76 -15.80
N GLY A 463 -27.80 -28.17 -16.71
CA GLY A 463 -27.32 -27.42 -17.86
C GLY A 463 -27.70 -25.95 -17.81
N ILE A 464 -26.77 -25.09 -18.25
CA ILE A 464 -27.03 -23.66 -18.43
C ILE A 464 -27.39 -23.42 -19.91
N PRO A 465 -28.58 -22.88 -20.20
CA PRO A 465 -28.93 -22.50 -21.57
C PRO A 465 -27.99 -21.41 -22.09
N ILE A 466 -27.33 -21.68 -23.21
CA ILE A 466 -26.43 -20.76 -23.89
C ILE A 466 -26.78 -20.68 -25.38
N ALA A 467 -26.30 -19.62 -26.05
CA ALA A 467 -26.48 -19.45 -27.48
C ALA A 467 -25.79 -20.56 -28.26
N SER A 468 -26.39 -21.01 -29.38
CA SER A 468 -25.91 -22.16 -30.17
C SER A 468 -24.52 -21.97 -30.78
N GLU A 469 -24.04 -20.74 -30.88
CA GLU A 469 -22.74 -20.39 -31.44
C GLU A 469 -21.58 -20.59 -30.45
N VAL A 470 -21.87 -20.87 -29.17
CA VAL A 470 -20.88 -21.07 -28.11
C VAL A 470 -20.94 -22.49 -27.59
N GLU A 471 -19.81 -23.21 -27.64
CA GLU A 471 -19.77 -24.63 -27.24
C GLU A 471 -19.90 -24.85 -25.73
N SER A 472 -19.28 -23.99 -24.92
CA SER A 472 -19.34 -24.07 -23.45
C SER A 472 -18.94 -22.75 -22.78
N LEU A 473 -19.40 -22.55 -21.54
CA LEU A 473 -18.91 -21.48 -20.68
C LEU A 473 -17.63 -21.91 -19.98
N ASN A 474 -16.78 -20.94 -19.60
CA ASN A 474 -15.71 -21.20 -18.65
C ASN A 474 -16.27 -21.84 -17.38
N ALA A 475 -15.58 -22.85 -16.85
CA ALA A 475 -16.09 -23.67 -15.74
C ALA A 475 -16.34 -22.85 -14.46
N ASN A 476 -15.53 -21.83 -14.19
CA ASN A 476 -15.75 -20.94 -13.04
C ASN A 476 -17.02 -20.08 -13.22
N VAL A 477 -17.31 -19.65 -14.45
CA VAL A 477 -18.50 -18.85 -14.78
C VAL A 477 -19.76 -19.69 -14.65
N ALA A 478 -19.73 -20.92 -15.17
CA ALA A 478 -20.82 -21.88 -15.00
C ALA A 478 -21.09 -22.16 -13.51
N THR A 479 -20.02 -22.28 -12.71
CA THR A 479 -20.12 -22.45 -11.25
C THR A 479 -20.81 -21.25 -10.60
N ALA A 480 -20.41 -20.03 -10.94
CA ALA A 480 -21.01 -18.81 -10.38
C ALA A 480 -22.51 -18.70 -10.71
N ILE A 481 -22.91 -19.02 -11.94
CA ILE A 481 -24.33 -19.03 -12.35
C ILE A 481 -25.11 -20.07 -11.56
N ALA A 482 -24.55 -21.27 -11.37
CA ALA A 482 -25.19 -22.33 -10.59
C ALA A 482 -25.38 -21.96 -9.12
N LEU A 483 -24.34 -21.41 -8.50
CA LEU A 483 -24.42 -20.95 -7.11
C LEU A 483 -25.43 -19.80 -6.95
N TYR A 484 -25.50 -18.88 -7.92
CA TYR A 484 -26.51 -17.81 -7.91
C TYR A 484 -27.92 -18.38 -7.99
N ALA A 485 -28.19 -19.28 -8.94
CA ALA A 485 -29.49 -19.93 -9.12
C ALA A 485 -29.94 -20.67 -7.85
N TRP A 486 -29.03 -21.42 -7.22
CA TRP A 486 -29.28 -22.09 -5.93
C TRP A 486 -29.58 -21.09 -4.80
N SER A 487 -28.77 -20.03 -4.66
CA SER A 487 -28.92 -19.05 -3.57
C SER A 487 -30.25 -18.29 -3.62
N GLY A 488 -30.80 -18.09 -4.82
CA GLY A 488 -32.12 -17.47 -5.02
C GLY A 488 -33.27 -18.29 -4.42
N GLN A 489 -33.19 -19.62 -4.45
CA GLN A 489 -34.21 -20.49 -3.88
C GLN A 489 -34.14 -20.53 -2.33
N LYS A 490 -32.96 -20.42 -1.72
CA LYS A 490 -32.81 -20.27 -0.24
C LYS A 490 -33.60 -19.06 0.29
N SER A 491 -33.64 -17.97 -0.47
CA SER A 491 -34.28 -16.71 -0.07
C SER A 491 -35.81 -16.78 -0.12
N GLN A 492 -36.38 -17.65 -0.97
CA GLN A 492 -37.84 -17.82 -1.08
C GLN A 492 -38.42 -18.81 -0.06
N GLY A 493 -37.60 -19.69 0.52
CA GLY A 493 -38.03 -20.69 1.52
C GLY A 493 -37.93 -20.27 2.99
N SER A 494 -37.57 -19.01 3.29
CA SER A 494 -37.40 -18.49 4.67
C SER A 494 -38.42 -17.41 5.07
N GLU A 495 -39.40 -17.11 4.21
CA GLU A 495 -40.53 -16.21 4.49
C GLU A 495 -41.89 -16.93 4.71
N SER A 496 -41.88 -18.24 4.88
CA SER A 496 -43.10 -19.06 5.07
C SER A 496 -43.20 -19.70 6.45
#